data_AF-A0AAV0C4D3-F1
#
_entry.id   AF-A0AAV0C4D3-F1
#
_cell.length_a   1.000
_cell.length_b   1.000
_cell.length_c   1.000
_cell.angle_alpha   90.00
_cell.angle_beta   90.00
_cell.angle_gamma   90.00
#
_symmetry.space_group_name_H-M   'P 1'
#
loop_
_entity.id
_entity.type
_entity.pdbx_description
1 polymer ?
#
loop_
_entity_poly.entity_id
_entity_poly.type
_entity_poly.pdbx_seq_one_letter_code
_entity_poly.pdbx_strand_id
1 'polypeptide(L)'
;MWLDVSGFTKTKYNSDGTVERHKARLFAQGFKQQAGVDFTETFSLVVKPTTVRLVLSIVVSLGWCIRQLDVKNAFLHGHLTEEVYMRQPPGFIHPSFPHHVCRLSKALYGLKQAPRAWFHRFSGFLLYHGFTQSKSDSSMFVYSQQSQIVYILLYVDDILITSSSLPLVRSIIDSLSTQFAMKDLGDIHFFPGLQTRRTTKGLFISQQKYISDLLRRFHLHTVIPVRTPLPSRTTLSLTDGELLTDATEYRSMVGALQYLILTRPDITYVVHLVSQFMNAPRTTHLLAVKRIYRYLQGTTDYGLWLQANRDISLLVAYSDAD
;
A
#
# COMPACT_ATOMS: atom_id res chain seq x y z
N MET A 1 6.29 -9.75 -30.52
CA MET A 1 5.05 -8.92 -30.55
C MET A 1 5.40 -7.58 -29.92
N TRP A 2 4.93 -6.44 -30.43
CA TRP A 2 5.22 -5.12 -29.82
C TRP A 2 3.99 -4.54 -29.14
N LEU A 3 4.21 -3.82 -28.05
CA LEU A 3 3.13 -3.26 -27.25
C LEU A 3 2.66 -1.92 -27.83
N ASP A 4 1.35 -1.73 -27.83
CA ASP A 4 0.77 -0.41 -27.98
C ASP A 4 1.06 0.44 -26.74
N VAL A 5 1.05 1.76 -26.93
CA VAL A 5 1.29 2.72 -25.87
C VAL A 5 0.12 3.67 -25.73
N SER A 6 -0.05 4.18 -24.53
CA SER A 6 -1.06 5.18 -24.22
C SER A 6 -0.47 6.20 -23.26
N GLY A 7 -1.02 7.40 -23.28
CA GLY A 7 -0.55 8.48 -22.43
C GLY A 7 -1.69 9.29 -21.88
N PHE A 8 -1.45 9.94 -20.74
CA PHE A 8 -2.35 10.96 -20.21
C PHE A 8 -1.56 12.19 -19.78
N THR A 9 -2.22 13.33 -19.86
CA THR A 9 -1.73 14.60 -19.31
C THR A 9 -2.63 15.01 -18.15
N LYS A 10 -2.03 15.57 -17.09
CA LYS A 10 -2.73 16.08 -15.92
C LYS A 10 -2.02 17.31 -15.39
N THR A 11 -2.73 18.42 -15.23
CA THR A 11 -2.21 19.59 -14.54
C THR A 11 -2.33 19.38 -13.03
N LYS A 12 -1.23 19.58 -12.31
CA LYS A 12 -1.16 19.63 -10.86
C LYS A 12 -1.26 21.08 -10.42
N TYR A 13 -2.06 21.33 -9.40
CA TYR A 13 -2.27 22.66 -8.81
C TYR A 13 -1.75 22.67 -7.38
N ASN A 14 -1.24 23.82 -6.96
CA ASN A 14 -0.91 24.14 -5.59
C ASN A 14 -2.20 24.32 -4.76
N SER A 15 -2.06 24.42 -3.43
CA SER A 15 -3.20 24.64 -2.52
C SER A 15 -3.91 25.98 -2.73
N ASP A 16 -3.23 26.97 -3.32
CA ASP A 16 -3.77 28.28 -3.68
C ASP A 16 -4.44 28.32 -5.07
N GLY A 17 -4.49 27.18 -5.77
CA GLY A 17 -5.09 27.07 -7.10
C GLY A 17 -4.16 27.41 -8.26
N THR A 18 -2.91 27.83 -8.01
CA THR A 18 -1.92 28.06 -9.07
C THR A 18 -1.39 26.75 -9.65
N VAL A 19 -0.87 26.77 -10.89
CA VAL A 19 -0.32 25.56 -11.52
C VAL A 19 1.02 25.20 -10.88
N GLU A 20 1.09 24.02 -10.23
CA GLU A 20 2.33 23.44 -9.71
C GLU A 20 3.18 22.90 -10.88
N ARG A 21 2.57 22.07 -11.75
CA ARG A 21 3.23 21.46 -12.91
C ARG A 21 2.27 20.80 -13.87
N HIS A 22 2.65 20.71 -15.15
CA HIS A 22 2.02 19.81 -16.11
C HIS A 22 2.68 18.43 -16.05
N LYS A 23 1.88 17.39 -15.85
CA LYS A 23 2.35 16.01 -15.76
C LYS A 23 1.87 15.23 -16.98
N ALA A 24 2.79 14.73 -17.78
CA ALA A 24 2.50 13.72 -18.79
C ALA A 24 3.00 12.36 -18.28
N ARG A 25 2.27 11.28 -18.58
CA ARG A 25 2.74 9.91 -18.38
C ARG A 25 2.47 9.09 -19.62
N LEU A 26 3.49 8.38 -20.08
CA LEU A 26 3.40 7.32 -21.07
C LEU A 26 3.38 5.97 -20.33
N PHE A 27 2.55 5.04 -20.80
CA PHE A 27 2.48 3.68 -20.29
C PHE A 27 2.24 2.69 -21.43
N ALA A 28 2.81 1.51 -21.29
CA ALA A 28 2.57 0.39 -22.19
C ALA A 28 1.19 -0.22 -21.93
N GLN A 29 0.53 -0.71 -22.98
CA GLN A 29 -0.71 -1.47 -22.87
C GLN A 29 -0.43 -2.93 -22.45
N GLY A 30 0.12 -3.13 -21.25
CA GLY A 30 0.56 -4.46 -20.82
C GLY A 30 -0.56 -5.48 -20.60
N PHE A 31 -1.83 -5.06 -20.62
CA PHE A 31 -2.95 -6.01 -20.71
C PHE A 31 -2.92 -6.87 -21.98
N LYS A 32 -2.22 -6.41 -23.04
CA LYS A 32 -1.97 -7.17 -24.27
C LYS A 32 -0.78 -8.14 -24.17
N GLN A 33 0.02 -8.09 -23.09
CA GLN A 33 1.18 -8.98 -22.93
C GLN A 33 0.76 -10.43 -22.67
N GLN A 34 1.46 -11.35 -23.33
CA GLN A 34 1.28 -12.79 -23.22
C GLN A 34 2.34 -13.42 -22.31
N ALA A 35 1.89 -14.23 -21.34
CA ALA A 35 2.78 -14.96 -20.44
C ALA A 35 3.59 -16.01 -21.22
N GLY A 36 4.87 -16.16 -20.89
CA GLY A 36 5.80 -17.06 -21.59
C GLY A 36 6.38 -16.50 -22.90
N VAL A 37 5.87 -15.35 -23.36
CA VAL A 37 6.38 -14.63 -24.55
C VAL A 37 6.96 -13.28 -24.15
N ASP A 38 6.15 -12.42 -23.53
CA ASP A 38 6.53 -11.04 -23.19
C ASP A 38 7.04 -10.88 -21.75
N PHE A 39 6.78 -11.88 -20.90
CA PHE A 39 7.25 -11.97 -19.52
C PHE A 39 7.13 -13.41 -19.01
N THR A 40 7.98 -13.78 -18.05
CA THR A 40 7.92 -15.09 -17.37
C THR A 40 7.31 -14.99 -15.98
N GLU A 41 7.67 -13.96 -15.18
CA GLU A 41 7.08 -13.73 -13.86
C GLU A 41 6.78 -12.25 -13.60
N THR A 42 5.69 -11.99 -12.87
CA THR A 42 5.15 -10.65 -12.61
C THR A 42 5.09 -10.28 -11.14
N PHE A 43 5.29 -11.25 -10.24
CA PHE A 43 5.05 -11.04 -8.82
C PHE A 43 6.08 -10.06 -8.25
N SER A 44 5.58 -9.03 -7.57
CA SER A 44 6.40 -8.07 -6.82
C SER A 44 5.92 -8.06 -5.39
N LEU A 45 6.87 -8.16 -4.48
CA LEU A 45 6.61 -8.24 -3.05
C LEU A 45 6.36 -6.83 -2.49
N VAL A 46 5.34 -6.71 -1.66
CA VAL A 46 5.06 -5.51 -0.86
C VAL A 46 5.15 -5.87 0.62
N VAL A 47 5.62 -4.92 1.42
CA VAL A 47 5.74 -5.13 2.87
C VAL A 47 4.37 -5.46 3.48
N LYS A 48 4.36 -6.47 4.35
CA LYS A 48 3.15 -6.92 5.04
C LYS A 48 2.74 -5.90 6.10
N PRO A 49 1.43 -5.65 6.28
CA PRO A 49 0.95 -4.75 7.35
C PRO A 49 1.36 -5.17 8.77
N THR A 50 1.53 -6.47 9.01
CA THR A 50 2.06 -7.01 10.28
C THR A 50 3.50 -6.56 10.52
N THR A 51 4.35 -6.62 9.49
CA THR A 51 5.74 -6.15 9.54
C THR A 51 5.81 -4.66 9.80
N VAL A 52 4.98 -3.86 9.10
CA VAL A 52 4.89 -2.41 9.34
C VAL A 52 4.53 -2.13 10.79
N ARG A 53 3.47 -2.75 11.33
CA ARG A 53 3.06 -2.55 12.73
C ARG A 53 4.16 -2.95 13.72
N LEU A 54 4.82 -4.09 13.50
CA LEU A 54 5.92 -4.55 14.34
C LEU A 54 7.08 -3.54 14.38
N VAL A 55 7.54 -3.10 13.20
CA VAL A 55 8.63 -2.13 13.10
C VAL A 55 8.25 -0.80 13.75
N LEU A 56 7.02 -0.33 13.57
CA LEU A 56 6.54 0.89 14.23
C LEU A 56 6.50 0.72 15.77
N SER A 57 6.08 -0.42 16.28
CA SER A 57 6.13 -0.71 17.73
C SER A 57 7.56 -0.72 18.27
N ILE A 58 8.52 -1.27 17.53
CA ILE A 58 9.95 -1.24 17.88
C ILE A 58 10.44 0.21 17.89
N VAL A 59 10.11 1.00 16.86
CA VAL A 59 10.52 2.40 16.76
C VAL A 59 10.03 3.21 17.95
N VAL A 60 8.77 3.03 18.34
CA VAL A 60 8.20 3.73 19.50
C VAL A 60 8.86 3.27 20.80
N SER A 61 9.07 1.97 20.98
CA SER A 61 9.59 1.40 22.22
C SER A 61 11.08 1.69 22.44
N LEU A 62 11.88 1.69 21.37
CA LEU A 62 13.32 2.00 21.44
C LEU A 62 13.66 3.47 21.16
N GLY A 63 12.67 4.31 20.86
CA GLY A 63 12.92 5.71 20.52
C GLY A 63 13.73 5.89 19.23
N TRP A 64 13.65 4.94 18.29
CA TRP A 64 14.40 5.01 17.03
C TRP A 64 13.92 6.17 16.14
N CYS A 65 14.80 6.60 15.25
CA CYS A 65 14.43 7.52 14.19
C CYS A 65 13.67 6.75 13.09
N ILE A 66 12.72 7.44 12.45
CA ILE A 66 11.92 6.93 11.34
C ILE A 66 11.82 8.02 10.29
N ARG A 67 12.06 7.67 9.02
CA ARG A 67 11.95 8.57 7.88
C ARG A 67 11.14 7.90 6.80
N GLN A 68 10.24 8.66 6.19
CA GLN A 68 9.52 8.23 5.00
C GLN A 68 10.22 8.79 3.76
N LEU A 69 10.43 7.93 2.77
CA LEU A 69 10.98 8.30 1.46
C LEU A 69 10.00 7.89 0.36
N ASP A 70 10.02 8.62 -0.74
CA ASP A 70 9.28 8.34 -1.97
C ASP A 70 10.25 8.28 -3.14
N VAL A 71 10.12 7.26 -4.00
CA VAL A 71 10.94 7.12 -5.21
C VAL A 71 10.17 7.64 -6.42
N LYS A 72 10.67 8.73 -7.00
CA LYS A 72 10.06 9.30 -8.20
C LYS A 72 10.15 8.32 -9.36
N ASN A 73 9.00 7.98 -9.91
CA ASN A 73 8.89 7.08 -11.07
C ASN A 73 9.58 5.72 -10.85
N ALA A 74 9.41 5.12 -9.66
CA ALA A 74 10.06 3.86 -9.24
C ALA A 74 10.26 2.82 -10.35
N PHE A 75 9.23 2.51 -11.14
CA PHE A 75 9.31 1.51 -12.20
C PHE A 75 10.34 1.85 -13.29
N LEU A 76 10.55 3.13 -13.60
CA LEU A 76 11.55 3.57 -14.57
C LEU A 76 12.99 3.36 -14.10
N HIS A 77 13.21 3.00 -12.83
CA HIS A 77 14.53 2.60 -12.33
C HIS A 77 14.79 1.09 -12.49
N GLY A 78 13.75 0.29 -12.75
CA GLY A 78 13.88 -1.16 -12.96
C GLY A 78 14.51 -1.49 -14.31
N HIS A 79 15.44 -2.44 -14.32
CA HIS A 79 15.98 -3.00 -15.56
C HIS A 79 15.13 -4.19 -15.99
N LEU A 80 14.78 -4.25 -17.27
CA LEU A 80 14.08 -5.39 -17.85
C LEU A 80 15.08 -6.50 -18.15
N THR A 81 14.74 -7.74 -17.79
CA THR A 81 15.50 -8.93 -18.19
C THR A 81 15.11 -9.34 -19.61
N GLU A 82 13.84 -9.17 -19.96
CA GLU A 82 13.29 -9.49 -21.27
C GLU A 82 13.45 -8.34 -22.26
N GLU A 83 13.62 -8.67 -23.55
CA GLU A 83 13.56 -7.67 -24.62
C GLU A 83 12.11 -7.30 -24.94
N VAL A 84 11.69 -6.11 -24.51
CA VAL A 84 10.35 -5.60 -24.76
C VAL A 84 10.40 -4.46 -25.78
N TYR A 85 9.54 -4.56 -26.79
CA TYR A 85 9.37 -3.53 -27.81
C TYR A 85 8.00 -2.87 -27.69
N MET A 86 7.94 -1.57 -27.98
CA MET A 86 6.69 -0.80 -28.03
C MET A 86 6.58 0.00 -29.33
N ARG A 87 5.37 0.31 -29.76
CA ARG A 87 5.16 1.27 -30.84
C ARG A 87 5.71 2.65 -30.45
N GLN A 88 6.14 3.39 -31.47
CA GLN A 88 6.51 4.78 -31.30
C GLN A 88 5.33 5.57 -30.70
N PRO A 89 5.55 6.37 -29.64
CA PRO A 89 4.48 7.16 -29.05
C PRO A 89 3.84 8.12 -30.07
N PRO A 90 2.52 8.33 -30.02
CA PRO A 90 1.87 9.36 -30.83
C PRO A 90 2.56 10.72 -30.64
N GLY A 91 2.86 11.40 -31.75
CA GLY A 91 3.62 12.66 -31.77
C GLY A 91 5.14 12.52 -31.74
N PHE A 92 5.67 11.31 -31.58
CA PHE A 92 7.11 11.01 -31.57
C PHE A 92 7.50 9.99 -32.66
N ILE A 93 6.68 9.83 -33.68
CA ILE A 93 6.96 8.95 -34.82
C ILE A 93 8.08 9.56 -35.65
N HIS A 94 9.15 8.80 -35.87
CA HIS A 94 10.31 9.24 -36.63
C HIS A 94 9.94 9.46 -38.11
N PRO A 95 10.21 10.64 -38.70
CA PRO A 95 9.82 10.95 -40.07
C PRO A 95 10.36 9.96 -41.11
N SER A 96 11.64 9.59 -40.99
CA SER A 96 12.29 8.64 -41.91
C SER A 96 12.01 7.17 -41.59
N PHE A 97 11.50 6.85 -40.40
CA PHE A 97 11.31 5.47 -39.93
C PHE A 97 9.94 5.32 -39.25
N PRO A 98 8.84 5.58 -39.95
CA PRO A 98 7.51 5.64 -39.33
C PRO A 98 7.03 4.28 -38.80
N HIS A 99 7.56 3.19 -39.35
CA HIS A 99 7.19 1.81 -38.98
C HIS A 99 8.14 1.16 -37.96
N HIS A 100 9.18 1.87 -37.50
CA HIS A 100 10.05 1.33 -36.45
C HIS A 100 9.33 1.24 -35.10
N VAL A 101 9.89 0.42 -34.22
CA VAL A 101 9.46 0.23 -32.84
C VAL A 101 10.57 0.65 -31.89
N CYS A 102 10.20 1.07 -30.69
CA CYS A 102 11.14 1.43 -29.63
C CYS A 102 11.45 0.18 -28.79
N ARG A 103 12.73 -0.16 -28.63
CA ARG A 103 13.15 -1.13 -27.61
C ARG A 103 13.20 -0.45 -26.25
N LEU A 104 12.56 -1.03 -25.25
CA LEU A 104 12.57 -0.52 -23.88
C LEU A 104 13.89 -0.89 -23.19
N SER A 105 14.66 0.12 -22.78
CA SER A 105 15.90 -0.06 -22.00
C SER A 105 15.64 -0.22 -20.50
N LYS A 106 14.51 0.28 -20.02
CA LYS A 106 14.07 0.22 -18.63
C LYS A 106 12.59 -0.14 -18.57
N ALA A 107 12.15 -0.60 -17.40
CA ALA A 107 10.76 -0.93 -17.18
C ALA A 107 9.88 0.32 -17.30
N LEU A 108 8.75 0.17 -18.01
CA LEU A 108 7.76 1.22 -18.23
C LEU A 108 6.49 0.91 -17.43
N TYR A 109 5.77 1.95 -17.03
CA TYR A 109 4.43 1.79 -16.46
C TYR A 109 3.52 1.00 -17.40
N GLY A 110 2.65 0.18 -16.81
CA GLY A 110 1.72 -0.66 -17.56
C GLY A 110 2.28 -2.02 -17.97
N LEU A 111 3.61 -2.22 -17.94
CA LEU A 111 4.19 -3.56 -18.09
C LEU A 111 3.88 -4.42 -16.86
N LYS A 112 3.50 -5.68 -17.08
CA LYS A 112 3.19 -6.62 -16.01
C LYS A 112 4.40 -6.95 -15.11
N GLN A 113 5.62 -6.91 -15.65
CA GLN A 113 6.87 -7.18 -14.93
C GLN A 113 7.54 -5.94 -14.31
N ALA A 114 7.06 -4.73 -14.60
CA ALA A 114 7.70 -3.50 -14.13
C ALA A 114 7.85 -3.39 -12.60
N PRO A 115 6.84 -3.77 -11.79
CA PRO A 115 6.98 -3.78 -10.33
C PRO A 115 8.06 -4.75 -9.84
N ARG A 116 8.24 -5.89 -10.53
CA ARG A 116 9.26 -6.90 -10.20
C ARG A 116 10.66 -6.41 -10.56
N ALA A 117 10.82 -5.81 -11.74
CA ALA A 117 12.08 -5.20 -12.19
C ALA A 117 12.56 -4.09 -11.23
N TRP A 118 11.63 -3.26 -10.74
CA TRP A 118 11.94 -2.26 -9.72
C TRP A 118 12.39 -2.92 -8.41
N PHE A 119 11.63 -3.88 -7.89
CA PHE A 119 11.94 -4.57 -6.65
C PHE A 119 13.33 -5.23 -6.71
N HIS A 120 13.66 -5.93 -7.79
CA HIS A 120 14.98 -6.54 -8.00
C HIS A 120 16.11 -5.53 -8.04
N ARG A 121 15.92 -4.39 -8.74
CA ARG A 121 16.94 -3.33 -8.77
C ARG A 121 17.19 -2.74 -7.39
N PHE A 122 16.12 -2.44 -6.65
CA PHE A 122 16.23 -1.83 -5.33
C PHE A 122 16.83 -2.80 -4.31
N SER A 123 16.32 -4.03 -4.26
CA SER A 123 16.85 -5.09 -3.39
C SER A 123 18.32 -5.40 -3.70
N GLY A 124 18.69 -5.56 -4.97
CA GLY A 124 20.08 -5.78 -5.37
C GLY A 124 21.02 -4.66 -4.93
N PHE A 125 20.57 -3.40 -5.00
CA PHE A 125 21.34 -2.27 -4.46
C PHE A 125 21.54 -2.38 -2.95
N LEU A 126 20.49 -2.69 -2.18
CA LEU A 126 20.60 -2.84 -0.73
C LEU A 126 21.51 -4.01 -0.34
N LEU A 127 21.35 -5.16 -0.99
CA LEU A 127 22.17 -6.35 -0.74
C LEU A 127 23.66 -6.07 -1.01
N TYR A 128 23.96 -5.35 -2.11
CA TYR A 128 25.34 -4.92 -2.40
C TYR A 128 25.91 -3.99 -1.32
N HIS A 129 25.06 -3.16 -0.68
CA HIS A 129 25.45 -2.29 0.45
C HIS A 129 25.38 -3.00 1.82
N GLY A 130 25.38 -4.33 1.84
CA GLY A 130 25.49 -5.11 3.08
C GLY A 130 24.18 -5.30 3.85
N PHE A 131 23.03 -4.93 3.27
CA PHE A 131 21.75 -5.32 3.85
C PHE A 131 21.49 -6.81 3.63
N THR A 132 20.68 -7.38 4.51
CA THR A 132 20.14 -8.73 4.38
C THR A 132 18.62 -8.65 4.25
N GLN A 133 18.04 -9.49 3.40
CA GLN A 133 16.59 -9.57 3.26
C GLN A 133 16.00 -10.43 4.39
N SER A 134 14.91 -9.96 5.00
CA SER A 134 14.23 -10.70 6.06
C SER A 134 13.58 -11.97 5.52
N LYS A 135 13.69 -13.06 6.28
CA LYS A 135 13.05 -14.35 5.96
C LYS A 135 11.53 -14.32 6.14
N SER A 136 11.03 -13.47 7.04
CA SER A 136 9.60 -13.38 7.37
C SER A 136 8.83 -12.46 6.41
N ASP A 137 9.52 -11.48 5.83
CA ASP A 137 8.98 -10.52 4.88
C ASP A 137 10.07 -10.06 3.91
N SER A 138 9.98 -10.51 2.66
CA SER A 138 10.97 -10.20 1.64
C SER A 138 11.05 -8.71 1.28
N SER A 139 10.05 -7.90 1.63
CA SER A 139 10.11 -6.44 1.42
C SER A 139 10.69 -5.68 2.62
N MET A 140 11.19 -6.40 3.63
CA MET A 140 11.96 -5.86 4.74
C MET A 140 13.44 -6.21 4.59
N PHE A 141 14.30 -5.19 4.69
CA PHE A 141 15.74 -5.31 4.65
C PHE A 141 16.33 -4.86 5.98
N VAL A 142 17.33 -5.60 6.45
CA VAL A 142 17.97 -5.40 7.74
C VAL A 142 19.46 -5.17 7.53
N TYR A 143 19.97 -4.09 8.09
CA TYR A 143 21.40 -3.84 8.22
C TYR A 143 21.76 -3.81 9.69
N SER A 144 22.88 -4.45 10.05
CA SER A 144 23.39 -4.48 11.42
C SER A 144 24.91 -4.35 11.40
N GLN A 145 25.43 -3.31 12.04
CA GLN A 145 26.87 -3.10 12.20
C GLN A 145 27.13 -2.36 13.51
N GLN A 146 28.12 -2.83 14.30
CA GLN A 146 28.58 -2.13 15.52
C GLN A 146 27.43 -1.68 16.44
N SER A 147 26.47 -2.57 16.70
CA SER A 147 25.26 -2.33 17.51
C SER A 147 24.27 -1.30 16.95
N GLN A 148 24.49 -0.79 15.75
CA GLN A 148 23.52 -0.01 15.00
C GLN A 148 22.70 -0.92 14.10
N ILE A 149 21.38 -0.73 14.11
CA ILE A 149 20.45 -1.53 13.31
C ILE A 149 19.63 -0.58 12.46
N VAL A 150 19.45 -0.92 11.18
CA VAL A 150 18.58 -0.22 10.25
C VAL A 150 17.56 -1.21 9.70
N TYR A 151 16.30 -0.82 9.68
CA TYR A 151 15.26 -1.49 8.92
C TYR A 151 14.80 -0.63 7.76
N ILE A 152 14.74 -1.22 6.56
CA ILE A 152 14.13 -0.61 5.38
C ILE A 152 12.92 -1.45 4.98
N LEU A 153 11.76 -0.83 4.91
CA LEU A 153 10.53 -1.43 4.41
C LEU A 153 10.19 -0.82 3.04
N LEU A 154 10.04 -1.66 2.03
CA LEU A 154 9.67 -1.24 0.68
C LEU A 154 8.19 -1.55 0.40
N TYR A 155 7.42 -0.54 0.06
CA TYR A 155 6.09 -0.68 -0.52
C TYR A 155 6.05 0.05 -1.86
N VAL A 156 6.34 -0.66 -2.95
CA VAL A 156 6.35 -0.07 -4.31
C VAL A 156 7.25 1.18 -4.36
N ASP A 157 6.70 2.39 -4.42
CA ASP A 157 7.41 3.68 -4.43
C ASP A 157 7.62 4.31 -3.05
N ASP A 158 6.85 3.89 -2.03
CA ASP A 158 6.99 4.33 -0.64
C ASP A 158 8.02 3.46 0.11
N ILE A 159 8.92 4.12 0.84
CA ILE A 159 9.94 3.47 1.68
C ILE A 159 9.88 4.01 3.10
N LEU A 160 9.91 3.12 4.09
CA LEU A 160 10.23 3.49 5.48
C LEU A 160 11.64 3.05 5.81
N ILE A 161 12.44 3.97 6.31
CA ILE A 161 13.75 3.67 6.90
C ILE A 161 13.71 4.01 8.39
N THR A 162 14.11 3.07 9.23
CA THR A 162 14.16 3.23 10.68
C THR A 162 15.50 2.77 11.22
N SER A 163 16.00 3.40 12.27
CA SER A 163 17.30 3.06 12.84
C SER A 163 17.49 3.55 14.26
N SER A 164 18.36 2.85 14.99
CA SER A 164 18.92 3.34 16.25
C SER A 164 19.88 4.54 16.08
N SER A 165 20.30 4.86 14.85
CA SER A 165 21.27 5.91 14.54
C SER A 165 20.79 6.82 13.38
N LEU A 166 20.48 8.07 13.70
CA LEU A 166 20.10 9.08 12.70
C LEU A 166 21.22 9.42 11.69
N PRO A 167 22.51 9.55 12.09
CA PRO A 167 23.60 9.75 11.14
C PRO A 167 23.68 8.62 10.11
N LEU A 168 23.50 7.37 10.53
CA LEU A 168 23.51 6.21 9.64
C LEU A 168 22.34 6.27 8.64
N VAL A 169 21.14 6.66 9.09
CA VAL A 169 19.98 6.85 8.20
C VAL A 169 20.26 7.91 7.14
N ARG A 170 20.86 9.04 7.51
CA ARG A 170 21.22 10.09 6.53
C ARG A 170 22.21 9.57 5.50
N SER A 171 23.27 8.89 5.94
CA SER A 171 24.26 8.29 5.04
C SER A 171 23.64 7.30 4.05
N ILE A 172 22.70 6.47 4.50
CA ILE A 172 22.00 5.51 3.65
C ILE A 172 21.07 6.23 2.66
N ILE A 173 20.35 7.27 3.12
CA ILE A 173 19.49 8.08 2.25
C ILE A 173 20.33 8.78 1.16
N ASP A 174 21.50 9.32 1.52
CA ASP A 174 22.41 9.95 0.57
C ASP A 174 22.89 8.94 -0.47
N SER A 175 23.30 7.74 -0.03
CA SER A 175 23.70 6.64 -0.92
C SER A 175 22.56 6.21 -1.87
N LEU A 176 21.35 6.02 -1.35
CA LEU A 176 20.16 5.74 -2.16
C LEU A 176 19.89 6.85 -3.19
N SER A 177 20.07 8.10 -2.79
CA SER A 177 19.85 9.27 -3.64
C SER A 177 20.85 9.39 -4.77
N THR A 178 22.02 8.75 -4.68
CA THR A 178 22.97 8.66 -5.80
C THR A 178 22.49 7.75 -6.93
N GLN A 179 21.66 6.75 -6.62
CA GLN A 179 21.19 5.76 -7.59
C GLN A 179 19.74 5.96 -8.03
N PHE A 180 18.91 6.47 -7.13
CA PHE A 180 17.47 6.58 -7.32
C PHE A 180 17.03 8.03 -7.12
N ALA A 181 15.98 8.45 -7.83
CA ALA A 181 15.42 9.78 -7.69
C ALA A 181 14.57 9.84 -6.41
N MET A 182 15.25 9.86 -5.26
CA MET A 182 14.64 9.85 -3.94
C MET A 182 14.05 11.21 -3.58
N LYS A 183 12.94 11.18 -2.85
CA LYS A 183 12.38 12.32 -2.16
C LYS A 183 12.23 11.95 -0.69
N ASP A 184 12.87 12.73 0.16
CA ASP A 184 12.68 12.59 1.60
C ASP A 184 11.41 13.34 2.04
N LEU A 185 10.52 12.63 2.71
CA LEU A 185 9.24 13.16 3.19
C LEU A 185 9.24 13.50 4.68
N GLY A 186 10.37 13.31 5.38
CA GLY A 186 10.49 13.60 6.80
C GLY A 186 9.97 12.47 7.68
N ASP A 187 9.37 12.85 8.81
CA ASP A 187 8.72 11.92 9.71
C ASP A 187 7.52 11.23 9.02
N ILE A 188 7.14 10.06 9.55
CA ILE A 188 6.00 9.31 9.04
C ILE A 188 4.68 10.03 9.36
N HIS A 189 3.95 10.42 8.31
CA HIS A 189 2.60 10.96 8.41
C HIS A 189 1.55 10.09 7.69
N PHE A 190 1.94 9.50 6.57
CA PHE A 190 1.10 8.63 5.76
C PHE A 190 1.96 7.55 5.13
N PHE A 191 1.74 6.28 5.46
CA PHE A 191 2.38 5.16 4.77
C PHE A 191 1.26 4.27 4.19
N PRO A 192 1.37 3.74 2.96
CA PRO A 192 0.27 3.16 2.17
C PRO A 192 -0.99 2.75 2.94
N GLY A 193 -2.00 3.63 2.87
CA GLY A 193 -3.32 3.44 3.46
C GLY A 193 -3.40 3.57 4.99
N LEU A 194 -2.34 4.00 5.68
CA LEU A 194 -2.25 4.26 7.11
C LEU A 194 -1.90 5.73 7.36
N GLN A 195 -2.58 6.35 8.31
CA GLN A 195 -2.31 7.68 8.84
C GLN A 195 -1.61 7.57 10.17
N THR A 196 -0.56 8.36 10.38
CA THR A 196 0.22 8.32 11.62
C THR A 196 0.28 9.69 12.27
N ARG A 197 0.10 9.70 13.59
CA ARG A 197 0.30 10.89 14.43
C ARG A 197 1.22 10.53 15.59
N ARG A 198 2.46 11.01 15.53
CA ARG A 198 3.46 10.82 16.59
C ARG A 198 3.22 11.82 17.71
N THR A 199 3.39 11.35 18.95
CA THR A 199 3.37 12.17 20.17
C THR A 199 4.53 11.74 21.07
N THR A 200 4.75 12.48 22.15
CA THR A 200 5.74 12.10 23.18
C THR A 200 5.42 10.78 23.88
N LYS A 201 4.16 10.34 23.86
CA LYS A 201 3.67 9.13 24.53
C LYS A 201 3.65 7.89 23.61
N GLY A 202 3.75 8.07 22.30
CA GLY A 202 3.59 6.98 21.35
C GLY A 202 3.19 7.43 19.95
N LEU A 203 2.75 6.46 19.13
CA LEU A 203 2.34 6.65 17.76
C LEU A 203 0.89 6.19 17.58
N PHE A 204 0.01 7.09 17.16
CA PHE A 204 -1.34 6.75 16.76
C PHE A 204 -1.38 6.37 15.29
N ILE A 205 -2.02 5.25 14.95
CA ILE A 205 -2.20 4.76 13.58
C ILE A 205 -3.69 4.64 13.29
N SER A 206 -4.17 5.27 12.21
CA SER A 206 -5.59 5.20 11.82
C SER A 206 -5.78 5.12 10.32
N GLN A 207 -7.03 4.88 9.90
CA GLN A 207 -7.48 4.89 8.50
C GLN A 207 -8.62 5.91 8.29
N GLN A 208 -8.64 6.99 9.08
CA GLN A 208 -9.75 7.96 9.13
C GLN A 208 -10.14 8.52 7.76
N LYS A 209 -9.16 8.90 6.93
CA LYS A 209 -9.39 9.38 5.57
C LYS A 209 -10.01 8.29 4.70
N TYR A 210 -9.51 7.07 4.79
CA TYR A 210 -10.06 5.93 4.05
C TYR A 210 -11.50 5.64 4.47
N ILE A 211 -11.81 5.64 5.77
CA ILE A 211 -13.19 5.49 6.27
C ILE A 211 -14.08 6.60 5.69
N SER A 212 -13.62 7.85 5.75
CA SER A 212 -14.37 9.01 5.22
C SER A 212 -14.64 8.89 3.72
N ASP A 213 -13.66 8.46 2.95
CA ASP A 213 -13.78 8.25 1.50
C ASP A 213 -14.73 7.09 1.18
N LEU A 214 -14.70 6.00 1.96
CA LEU A 214 -15.64 4.89 1.82
C LEU A 214 -17.08 5.29 2.14
N LEU A 215 -17.29 6.06 3.22
CA LEU A 215 -18.61 6.56 3.60
C LEU A 215 -19.20 7.46 2.51
N ARG A 216 -18.38 8.29 1.84
CA ARG A 216 -18.83 9.07 0.68
C ARG A 216 -19.12 8.17 -0.52
N ARG A 217 -18.21 7.23 -0.84
CA ARG A 217 -18.32 6.31 -1.97
C ARG A 217 -19.60 5.48 -1.94
N PHE A 218 -20.01 5.01 -0.76
CA PHE A 218 -21.23 4.21 -0.59
C PHE A 218 -22.45 5.03 -0.15
N HIS A 219 -22.38 6.36 -0.23
CA HIS A 219 -23.47 7.27 0.15
C HIS A 219 -23.96 7.11 1.60
N LEU A 220 -23.06 6.75 2.53
CA LEU A 220 -23.33 6.52 3.96
C LEU A 220 -22.79 7.63 4.89
N HIS A 221 -22.25 8.72 4.33
CA HIS A 221 -21.63 9.82 5.10
C HIS A 221 -22.62 10.67 5.92
N THR A 222 -23.91 10.68 5.56
CA THR A 222 -24.98 11.42 6.27
C THR A 222 -25.85 10.53 7.16
N VAL A 223 -25.56 9.23 7.23
CA VAL A 223 -26.41 8.28 7.97
C VAL A 223 -26.15 8.38 9.47
N ILE A 224 -27.22 8.21 10.26
CA ILE A 224 -27.17 8.24 11.73
C ILE A 224 -26.25 7.11 12.25
N PRO A 225 -25.23 7.42 13.07
CA PRO A 225 -24.33 6.41 13.61
C PRO A 225 -25.03 5.40 14.49
N VAL A 226 -24.40 4.24 14.66
CA VAL A 226 -24.79 3.25 15.67
C VAL A 226 -23.60 2.97 16.58
N ARG A 227 -23.88 2.54 17.83
CA ARG A 227 -22.83 2.32 18.84
C ARG A 227 -22.10 0.98 18.74
N THR A 228 -22.69 0.01 18.03
CA THR A 228 -22.09 -1.33 17.87
C THR A 228 -22.10 -1.77 16.41
N PRO A 229 -21.04 -2.47 15.96
CA PRO A 229 -20.94 -2.94 14.59
C PRO A 229 -21.96 -4.07 14.29
N LEU A 230 -22.32 -4.86 15.31
CA LEU A 230 -23.35 -5.91 15.25
C LEU A 230 -24.27 -5.83 16.48
N PRO A 231 -25.59 -6.09 16.35
CA PRO A 231 -26.50 -6.26 17.50
C PRO A 231 -26.25 -7.59 18.23
N SER A 232 -26.43 -7.61 19.56
CA SER A 232 -26.05 -8.72 20.46
C SER A 232 -26.75 -10.07 20.22
N ARG A 233 -27.80 -10.13 19.40
CA ARG A 233 -28.56 -11.38 19.09
C ARG A 233 -28.70 -11.62 17.58
N THR A 234 -27.72 -11.18 16.80
CA THR A 234 -27.79 -11.29 15.34
C THR A 234 -27.18 -12.60 14.89
N THR A 235 -28.02 -13.49 14.36
CA THR A 235 -27.56 -14.68 13.65
C THR A 235 -27.81 -14.45 12.17
N LEU A 236 -26.76 -14.44 11.35
CA LEU A 236 -26.91 -14.38 9.89
C LEU A 236 -27.07 -15.81 9.36
N SER A 237 -28.09 -16.03 8.54
CA SER A 237 -28.42 -17.34 7.97
C SER A 237 -28.25 -17.33 6.45
N LEU A 238 -27.83 -18.48 5.90
CA LEU A 238 -27.73 -18.70 4.46
C LEU A 238 -29.06 -18.57 3.71
N THR A 239 -30.20 -18.65 4.41
CA THR A 239 -31.54 -18.65 3.80
C THR A 239 -32.36 -17.42 4.15
N ASP A 240 -31.92 -16.58 5.10
CA ASP A 240 -32.72 -15.47 5.60
C ASP A 240 -32.61 -14.23 4.68
N GLY A 241 -33.74 -13.65 4.32
CA GLY A 241 -33.86 -12.56 3.35
C GLY A 241 -33.80 -12.99 1.88
N GLU A 242 -33.94 -12.01 1.00
CA GLU A 242 -33.97 -12.21 -0.45
C GLU A 242 -32.55 -12.24 -1.02
N LEU A 243 -32.31 -13.11 -2.00
CA LEU A 243 -31.02 -13.16 -2.71
C LEU A 243 -30.79 -11.85 -3.46
N LEU A 244 -29.59 -11.27 -3.34
CA LEU A 244 -29.24 -10.09 -4.12
C LEU A 244 -29.04 -10.49 -5.59
N THR A 245 -29.75 -9.79 -6.48
CA THR A 245 -29.63 -9.97 -7.94
C THR A 245 -28.24 -9.54 -8.44
N ASP A 246 -27.69 -8.47 -7.87
CA ASP A 246 -26.31 -8.03 -8.08
C ASP A 246 -25.52 -8.02 -6.76
N ALA A 247 -24.53 -8.91 -6.67
CA ALA A 247 -23.63 -9.02 -5.52
C ALA A 247 -22.47 -8.01 -5.54
N THR A 248 -22.32 -7.20 -6.60
CA THR A 248 -21.16 -6.33 -6.81
C THR A 248 -21.00 -5.29 -5.70
N GLU A 249 -22.08 -4.60 -5.33
CA GLU A 249 -22.03 -3.61 -4.25
C GLU A 249 -21.63 -4.27 -2.92
N TYR A 250 -22.27 -5.39 -2.58
CA TYR A 250 -21.98 -6.16 -1.36
C TYR A 250 -20.51 -6.56 -1.30
N ARG A 251 -19.98 -7.19 -2.37
CA ARG A 251 -18.59 -7.63 -2.45
C ARG A 251 -17.61 -6.47 -2.37
N SER A 252 -17.95 -5.34 -3.02
CA SER A 252 -17.14 -4.12 -2.97
C SER A 252 -17.10 -3.51 -1.56
N MET A 253 -18.23 -3.52 -0.84
CA MET A 253 -18.31 -3.03 0.54
C MET A 253 -17.51 -3.93 1.49
N VAL A 254 -17.73 -5.25 1.45
CA VAL A 254 -17.02 -6.22 2.30
C VAL A 254 -15.51 -6.19 2.03
N GLY A 255 -15.08 -6.17 0.76
CA GLY A 255 -13.66 -6.07 0.41
C GLY A 255 -13.01 -4.78 0.93
N ALA A 256 -13.73 -3.65 0.94
CA ALA A 256 -13.23 -2.42 1.54
C ALA A 256 -13.11 -2.50 3.08
N LEU A 257 -14.06 -3.17 3.75
CA LEU A 257 -14.00 -3.43 5.19
C LEU A 257 -12.83 -4.34 5.57
N GLN A 258 -12.49 -5.33 4.74
CA GLN A 258 -11.33 -6.19 4.96
C GLN A 258 -10.02 -5.40 4.99
N TYR A 259 -9.91 -4.29 4.27
CA TYR A 259 -8.73 -3.42 4.36
C TYR A 259 -8.70 -2.56 5.64
N LEU A 260 -9.87 -2.29 6.25
CA LEU A 260 -9.96 -1.49 7.48
C LEU A 260 -9.53 -2.24 8.74
N ILE A 261 -9.58 -3.57 8.75
CA ILE A 261 -9.19 -4.37 9.92
C ILE A 261 -7.71 -4.20 10.29
N LEU A 262 -6.89 -3.60 9.40
CA LEU A 262 -5.50 -3.25 9.67
C LEU A 262 -5.36 -2.32 10.89
N THR A 263 -6.29 -1.37 11.05
CA THR A 263 -6.32 -0.46 12.21
C THR A 263 -7.59 -0.56 13.05
N ARG A 264 -8.57 -1.39 12.65
CA ARG A 264 -9.87 -1.54 13.31
C ARG A 264 -10.10 -2.98 13.78
N PRO A 265 -9.37 -3.45 14.80
CA PRO A 265 -9.55 -4.80 15.34
C PRO A 265 -10.99 -5.02 15.85
N ASP A 266 -11.62 -3.97 16.35
CA ASP A 266 -12.99 -3.93 16.89
C ASP A 266 -14.10 -4.33 15.89
N ILE A 267 -13.84 -4.29 14.58
CA ILE A 267 -14.78 -4.78 13.56
C ILE A 267 -14.38 -6.13 12.96
N THR A 268 -13.24 -6.71 13.36
CA THR A 268 -12.66 -7.89 12.69
C THR A 268 -13.62 -9.07 12.65
N TYR A 269 -14.24 -9.37 13.80
CA TYR A 269 -15.22 -10.46 13.92
C TYR A 269 -16.38 -10.28 12.95
N VAL A 270 -17.05 -9.12 12.98
CA VAL A 270 -18.23 -8.89 12.14
C VAL A 270 -17.87 -8.86 10.65
N VAL A 271 -16.68 -8.36 10.30
CA VAL A 271 -16.19 -8.35 8.91
C VAL A 271 -15.93 -9.78 8.43
N HIS A 272 -15.36 -10.65 9.27
CA HIS A 272 -15.22 -12.06 8.97
C HIS A 272 -16.57 -12.75 8.79
N LEU A 273 -17.52 -12.50 9.69
CA LEU A 273 -18.86 -13.06 9.62
C LEU A 273 -19.56 -12.71 8.29
N VAL A 274 -19.59 -11.42 7.90
CA VAL A 274 -20.21 -11.04 6.62
C VAL A 274 -19.42 -11.57 5.41
N SER A 275 -18.10 -11.72 5.52
CA SER A 275 -17.29 -12.27 4.42
C SER A 275 -17.66 -13.71 4.04
N GLN A 276 -18.31 -14.46 4.91
CA GLN A 276 -18.77 -15.83 4.62
C GLN A 276 -19.87 -15.89 3.55
N PHE A 277 -20.58 -14.78 3.31
CA PHE A 277 -21.74 -14.73 2.40
C PHE A 277 -21.42 -14.12 1.03
N MET A 278 -20.13 -13.99 0.66
CA MET A 278 -19.69 -13.35 -0.58
C MET A 278 -20.22 -14.02 -1.86
N ASN A 279 -20.48 -15.33 -1.83
CA ASN A 279 -20.96 -16.07 -3.00
C ASN A 279 -22.43 -15.73 -3.32
N ALA A 280 -23.32 -15.85 -2.33
CA ALA A 280 -24.75 -15.66 -2.45
C ALA A 280 -25.28 -14.70 -1.35
N PRO A 281 -24.93 -13.40 -1.41
CA PRO A 281 -25.36 -12.45 -0.40
C PRO A 281 -26.87 -12.18 -0.49
N ARG A 282 -27.47 -11.87 0.66
CA ARG A 282 -28.91 -11.62 0.81
C ARG A 282 -29.16 -10.22 1.37
N THR A 283 -30.40 -9.76 1.32
CA THR A 283 -30.80 -8.44 1.84
C THR A 283 -30.41 -8.25 3.31
N THR A 284 -30.57 -9.27 4.14
CA THR A 284 -30.15 -9.30 5.56
C THR A 284 -28.64 -9.11 5.72
N HIS A 285 -27.83 -9.77 4.88
CA HIS A 285 -26.37 -9.60 4.86
C HIS A 285 -25.98 -8.17 4.48
N LEU A 286 -26.64 -7.58 3.48
CA LEU A 286 -26.38 -6.20 3.08
C LEU A 286 -26.74 -5.20 4.18
N LEU A 287 -27.84 -5.43 4.91
CA LEU A 287 -28.21 -4.62 6.07
C LEU A 287 -27.16 -4.71 7.18
N ALA A 288 -26.63 -5.90 7.45
CA ALA A 288 -25.53 -6.09 8.39
C ALA A 288 -24.28 -5.30 7.97
N VAL A 289 -23.88 -5.38 6.69
CA VAL A 289 -22.75 -4.60 6.16
C VAL A 289 -22.99 -3.09 6.28
N LYS A 290 -24.17 -2.60 5.89
CA LYS A 290 -24.54 -1.18 6.03
C LYS A 290 -24.51 -0.73 7.49
N ARG A 291 -24.87 -1.60 8.45
CA ARG A 291 -24.73 -1.31 9.88
C ARG A 291 -23.27 -1.12 10.29
N ILE A 292 -22.33 -1.94 9.81
CA ILE A 292 -20.89 -1.76 10.07
C ILE A 292 -20.43 -0.36 9.63
N TYR A 293 -20.85 0.08 8.43
CA TYR A 293 -20.55 1.45 7.97
C TYR A 293 -21.18 2.54 8.84
N ARG A 294 -22.40 2.34 9.33
CA ARG A 294 -23.01 3.27 10.31
C ARG A 294 -22.23 3.33 11.61
N TYR A 295 -21.66 2.22 12.06
CA TYR A 295 -20.78 2.20 13.22
C TYR A 295 -19.47 2.96 12.93
N LEU A 296 -18.89 2.76 11.75
CA LEU A 296 -17.70 3.48 11.30
C LEU A 296 -17.93 5.00 11.22
N GLN A 297 -19.12 5.45 10.80
CA GLN A 297 -19.49 6.87 10.77
C GLN A 297 -19.34 7.53 12.15
N GLY A 298 -19.72 6.83 13.23
CA GLY A 298 -19.60 7.34 14.59
C GLY A 298 -18.23 7.12 15.23
N THR A 299 -17.31 6.45 14.55
CA THR A 299 -15.99 6.02 15.08
C THR A 299 -14.87 6.27 14.07
N THR A 300 -15.00 7.31 13.25
CA THR A 300 -14.03 7.61 12.17
C THR A 300 -12.63 7.93 12.69
N ASP A 301 -12.55 8.44 13.92
CA ASP A 301 -11.34 8.83 14.64
C ASP A 301 -10.68 7.66 15.40
N TYR A 302 -11.28 6.47 15.40
CA TYR A 302 -10.71 5.29 16.06
C TYR A 302 -9.49 4.78 15.30
N GLY A 303 -8.56 4.19 16.04
CA GLY A 303 -7.32 3.64 15.50
C GLY A 303 -6.52 2.91 16.58
N LEU A 304 -5.30 2.55 16.24
CA LEU A 304 -4.38 1.84 17.12
C LEU A 304 -3.43 2.83 17.79
N TRP A 305 -3.30 2.71 19.11
CA TRP A 305 -2.28 3.44 19.87
C TRP A 305 -1.09 2.53 20.13
N LEU A 306 0.04 2.81 19.49
CA LEU A 306 1.31 2.16 19.80
C LEU A 306 2.01 2.94 20.89
N GLN A 307 2.12 2.33 22.07
CA GLN A 307 2.83 2.89 23.21
C GLN A 307 4.20 2.25 23.36
N ALA A 308 5.17 3.00 23.87
CA ALA A 308 6.48 2.46 24.20
C ALA A 308 6.33 1.39 25.28
N ASN A 309 6.73 0.15 24.95
CA ASN A 309 6.90 -0.88 25.96
C ASN A 309 8.33 -0.81 26.51
N ARG A 310 8.46 -0.75 27.84
CA ARG A 310 9.78 -0.69 28.50
C ARG A 310 10.54 -2.01 28.37
N ASP A 311 9.82 -3.12 28.16
CA ASP A 311 10.41 -4.44 27.94
C ASP A 311 9.98 -4.99 26.59
N ILE A 312 10.87 -4.89 25.60
CA ILE A 312 10.63 -5.39 24.23
C ILE A 312 10.86 -6.91 24.15
N SER A 313 11.49 -7.52 25.16
CA SER A 313 11.65 -8.97 25.23
C SER A 313 10.37 -9.68 25.70
N LEU A 314 9.46 -8.95 26.35
CA LEU A 314 8.19 -9.47 26.84
C LEU A 314 7.11 -9.42 25.75
N LEU A 315 6.85 -10.57 25.13
CA LEU A 315 5.68 -10.76 24.27
C LEU A 315 4.46 -11.12 25.12
N VAL A 316 3.49 -10.22 25.19
CA VAL A 316 2.19 -10.49 25.82
C VAL A 316 1.19 -10.85 24.73
N ALA A 317 0.70 -12.09 24.77
CA ALA A 317 -0.35 -12.57 23.87
C ALA A 317 -1.67 -12.66 24.65
N TYR A 318 -2.74 -12.18 24.04
CA TYR A 318 -4.10 -12.36 24.53
C TYR A 318 -4.80 -13.33 23.58
N SER A 319 -5.45 -14.35 24.15
CA SER A 319 -6.35 -15.23 23.41
C SER A 319 -7.74 -14.96 23.93
N ASP A 320 -8.68 -14.73 23.03
CA ASP A 320 -10.11 -14.76 23.34
C ASP A 320 -10.67 -16.10 22.84
N ALA A 321 -11.62 -16.66 23.58
CA ALA A 321 -12.31 -17.88 23.21
C ALA A 321 -13.67 -17.47 22.62
N ASP A 322 -13.70 -17.28 21.31
CA ASP A 322 -14.94 -17.19 20.54
C ASP A 322 -15.42 -18.60 20.12
#